data_AF-A0A8J5FAX4-F1
#
_entry.id   AF-A0A8J5FAX4-F1
#
_cell.length_a   1.000
_cell.length_b   1.000
_cell.length_c   1.000
_cell.angle_alpha   90.00
_cell.angle_beta   90.00
_cell.angle_gamma   90.00
#
_symmetry.space_group_name_H-M   'P 1'
#
loop_
_entity.id
_entity.type
_entity.pdbx_description
1 polymer ?
#
loop_
_entity_poly.entity_id
_entity_poly.type
_entity_poly.pdbx_seq_one_letter_code
_entity_poly.pdbx_strand_id
1 'polypeptide(L)'
;MSNLSNIFSILEVDAEDDKEQIISIAVAKDAKKDKKSDVTKTKNQRPRENTNTRDDKVEQQTFASPSEDYRMPLVWIDLEMTGLHIDVDQILEIACVITDGKLTKSVDGPDLVIKQPKECLDKMGEWCRDHHAASGLTERVLKSTVTEADAENQVIDFVKKHVGSQTPQLAGNSIYMDFLFLKKYMPSLAAMFSHVLVDVSSIMALCIRWFPKGNASDTI
;
A
#
# COMPACT_ATOMS: atom_id res chain seq x y z
N MET A 1 13.85 -35.90 -29.78
CA MET A 1 13.37 -34.51 -29.65
C MET A 1 12.60 -34.45 -28.35
N SER A 2 13.21 -33.81 -27.36
CA SER A 2 12.81 -33.79 -25.96
C SER A 2 11.47 -33.09 -25.77
N ASN A 3 10.60 -33.77 -25.05
CA ASN A 3 9.31 -33.34 -24.58
C ASN A 3 9.49 -32.07 -23.72
N LEU A 4 9.04 -30.91 -24.21
CA LEU A 4 8.85 -29.72 -23.39
C LEU A 4 7.62 -29.99 -22.51
N SER A 5 7.80 -30.79 -21.46
CA SER A 5 6.83 -30.87 -20.37
C SER A 5 6.71 -29.47 -19.79
N ASN A 6 5.53 -28.86 -19.95
CA ASN A 6 5.22 -27.54 -19.41
C ASN A 6 5.64 -27.47 -17.93
N ILE A 7 6.75 -26.76 -17.67
CA ILE A 7 7.27 -26.43 -16.34
C ILE A 7 6.23 -25.69 -15.48
N PHE A 8 5.21 -25.11 -16.13
CA PHE A 8 4.07 -24.46 -15.49
C PHE A 8 3.04 -25.43 -14.88
N SER A 9 3.13 -26.74 -15.11
CA SER A 9 2.23 -27.71 -14.45
C SER A 9 2.52 -27.85 -12.95
N ILE A 10 3.64 -27.30 -12.45
CA ILE A 10 4.00 -27.28 -11.02
C ILE A 10 3.26 -26.17 -10.25
N LEU A 11 2.63 -25.21 -10.94
CA LEU A 11 1.72 -24.27 -10.30
C LEU A 11 0.34 -24.93 -10.20
N GLU A 12 0.21 -25.88 -9.28
CA GLU A 12 -1.10 -26.22 -8.70
C GLU A 12 -1.57 -24.97 -7.95
N VAL A 13 -2.35 -24.14 -8.64
CA VAL A 13 -3.12 -23.08 -8.00
C VAL A 13 -4.25 -23.78 -7.25
N ASP A 14 -3.93 -24.26 -6.05
CA ASP A 14 -4.91 -24.79 -5.11
C ASP A 14 -5.79 -23.62 -4.64
N ALA A 15 -6.84 -23.37 -5.41
CA ALA A 15 -7.98 -22.60 -4.96
C ALA A 15 -8.89 -23.51 -4.12
N GLU A 16 -8.34 -24.08 -3.04
CA GLU A 16 -9.14 -24.76 -2.01
C GLU A 16 -9.20 -23.92 -0.74
N ASP A 17 -10.42 -23.84 -0.21
CA ASP A 17 -10.93 -22.88 0.77
C ASP A 17 -10.39 -23.19 2.18
N ASP A 18 -9.22 -22.64 2.54
CA ASP A 18 -8.58 -22.88 3.84
C ASP A 18 -9.22 -22.07 4.98
N LYS A 19 -10.37 -22.54 5.48
CA LYS A 19 -11.01 -22.05 6.72
C LYS A 19 -10.50 -22.70 8.00
N GLU A 20 -9.69 -23.76 7.94
CA GLU A 20 -9.38 -24.56 9.15
C GLU A 20 -7.97 -24.39 9.73
N GLN A 21 -7.00 -23.83 8.99
CA GLN A 21 -5.62 -23.71 9.50
C GLN A 21 -5.40 -22.56 10.50
N ILE A 22 -6.34 -21.62 10.63
CA ILE A 22 -6.20 -20.46 11.53
C ILE A 22 -6.42 -20.83 13.01
N ILE A 23 -7.17 -21.90 13.30
CA ILE A 23 -7.55 -22.26 14.67
C ILE A 23 -6.40 -22.95 15.43
N SER A 24 -5.55 -23.72 14.74
CA SER A 24 -4.47 -24.50 15.38
C SER A 24 -3.30 -23.63 15.86
N ILE A 25 -3.00 -22.52 15.18
CA ILE A 25 -1.91 -21.60 15.56
C ILE A 25 -2.32 -20.69 16.74
N ALA A 26 -3.61 -20.38 16.88
CA ALA A 26 -4.12 -19.51 17.95
C ALA A 26 -4.13 -20.20 19.33
N VAL A 27 -4.32 -21.52 19.39
CA VAL A 27 -4.41 -22.26 20.66
C VAL A 27 -3.04 -22.57 21.28
N ALA A 28 -1.98 -22.65 20.48
CA ALA A 28 -0.65 -23.06 20.97
C ALA A 28 0.15 -21.96 21.71
N LYS A 29 -0.29 -20.69 21.68
CA LYS A 29 0.43 -19.57 22.29
C LYS A 29 -0.02 -19.19 23.70
N ASP A 30 -1.08 -19.80 24.24
CA ASP A 30 -1.69 -19.38 25.52
C ASP A 30 -1.45 -20.34 26.70
N ALA A 31 -0.47 -21.25 26.59
CA ALA A 31 -0.18 -22.24 27.64
C ALA A 31 1.30 -22.28 28.01
N LYS A 32 1.82 -21.25 28.70
CA LYS A 32 3.02 -21.36 29.58
C LYS A 32 3.32 -20.08 30.39
N LYS A 33 2.77 -19.98 31.61
CA LYS A 33 3.53 -19.90 32.89
C LYS A 33 2.62 -19.47 34.05
N ASP A 34 2.33 -20.44 34.91
CA ASP A 34 2.03 -20.18 36.33
C ASP A 34 2.55 -21.37 37.16
N LYS A 35 3.41 -21.11 38.15
CA LYS A 35 3.60 -21.96 39.33
C LYS A 35 4.38 -21.25 40.45
N LYS A 36 3.72 -21.17 41.61
CA LYS A 36 4.17 -20.70 42.94
C LYS A 36 5.07 -21.71 43.68
N SER A 37 5.86 -21.20 44.63
CA SER A 37 6.11 -21.69 46.03
C SER A 37 7.35 -20.95 46.60
N ASP A 38 7.68 -20.86 47.89
CA ASP A 38 7.04 -20.49 49.17
C ASP A 38 8.21 -20.14 50.16
N VAL A 39 7.92 -19.42 51.26
CA VAL A 39 8.71 -19.22 52.51
C VAL A 39 9.92 -18.23 52.44
N THR A 40 10.06 -17.14 53.22
CA THR A 40 10.23 -17.06 54.69
C THR A 40 10.16 -15.60 55.22
N LYS A 41 9.68 -15.42 56.45
CA LYS A 41 9.59 -14.17 57.25
C LYS A 41 10.95 -13.55 57.62
N THR A 42 11.05 -12.21 57.74
CA THR A 42 11.75 -11.49 58.86
C THR A 42 11.26 -10.03 58.96
N LYS A 43 11.23 -9.49 60.20
CA LYS A 43 10.69 -8.20 60.69
C LYS A 43 11.64 -7.00 60.49
N ASN A 44 11.08 -5.78 60.34
CA ASN A 44 11.44 -4.50 61.04
C ASN A 44 10.70 -3.31 60.39
N GLN A 45 9.72 -2.67 61.05
CA GLN A 45 9.80 -1.43 61.88
C GLN A 45 10.16 -0.10 61.14
N ARG A 46 9.12 0.62 60.65
CA ARG A 46 8.69 2.07 60.71
C ARG A 46 9.71 3.22 60.96
N PRO A 47 9.36 4.54 60.75
CA PRO A 47 8.32 5.22 59.92
C PRO A 47 8.73 6.59 59.25
N ARG A 48 7.75 7.26 58.56
CA ARG A 48 7.51 8.73 58.31
C ARG A 48 7.68 9.26 56.87
N GLU A 49 6.58 9.72 56.23
CA GLU A 49 6.11 11.12 55.96
C GLU A 49 6.89 11.78 54.79
N ASN A 50 6.38 12.60 53.85
CA ASN A 50 5.11 13.28 53.64
C ASN A 50 5.05 13.78 52.17
N THR A 51 3.83 13.90 51.61
CA THR A 51 3.31 14.90 50.64
C THR A 51 4.22 15.54 49.56
N ASN A 52 3.80 15.45 48.28
CA ASN A 52 3.27 16.62 47.55
C ASN A 52 2.77 16.28 46.14
N THR A 53 1.52 16.69 45.91
CA THR A 53 0.78 16.87 44.67
C THR A 53 1.47 17.83 43.71
N ARG A 54 1.53 17.48 42.41
CA ARG A 54 1.44 18.44 41.29
C ARG A 54 0.73 17.78 40.11
N ASP A 55 -0.39 18.38 39.75
CA ASP A 55 -1.19 18.10 38.56
C ASP A 55 -0.42 18.55 37.32
N ASP A 56 0.12 17.60 36.55
CA ASP A 56 0.47 17.83 35.15
C ASP A 56 -0.46 16.96 34.31
N LYS A 57 -1.54 17.58 33.81
CA LYS A 57 -2.35 17.03 32.73
C LYS A 57 -1.49 16.96 31.48
N VAL A 58 -0.74 15.87 31.34
CA VAL A 58 -0.26 15.43 30.04
C VAL A 58 -1.49 14.91 29.31
N GLU A 59 -2.01 15.71 28.38
CA GLU A 59 -2.96 15.26 27.38
C GLU A 59 -2.33 14.09 26.65
N GLN A 60 -2.70 12.88 27.07
CA GLN A 60 -2.49 11.68 26.29
C GLN A 60 -3.30 11.87 25.02
N GLN A 61 -2.62 12.32 23.95
CA GLN A 61 -3.05 12.04 22.60
C GLN A 61 -3.20 10.53 22.51
N THR A 62 -4.44 10.07 22.65
CA THR A 62 -4.85 8.72 22.26
C THR A 62 -4.57 8.60 20.77
N PHE A 63 -3.38 8.10 20.44
CA PHE A 63 -3.15 7.46 19.16
C PHE A 63 -4.19 6.35 19.07
N ALA A 64 -5.16 6.54 18.16
CA ALA A 64 -6.13 5.52 17.87
C ALA A 64 -5.37 4.22 17.60
N SER A 65 -5.78 3.15 18.27
CA SER A 65 -5.33 1.79 17.96
C SER A 65 -5.44 1.57 16.44
N PRO A 66 -4.44 0.96 15.77
CA PRO A 66 -4.51 0.71 14.34
C PRO A 66 -5.81 -0.04 14.08
N SER A 67 -6.71 0.58 13.31
CA SER A 67 -8.00 -0.03 13.07
C SER A 67 -7.76 -1.33 12.31
N GLU A 68 -8.26 -2.46 12.83
CA GLU A 68 -8.32 -3.74 12.12
C GLU A 68 -9.25 -3.68 10.89
N ASP A 69 -9.59 -2.49 10.42
CA ASP A 69 -10.60 -2.26 9.39
C ASP A 69 -10.15 -2.72 8.01
N TYR A 70 -8.84 -2.72 7.74
CA TYR A 70 -8.25 -3.04 6.43
C TYR A 70 -7.38 -4.30 6.50
N ARG A 71 -8.01 -5.48 6.67
CA ARG A 71 -7.29 -6.77 6.63
C ARG A 71 -6.78 -7.05 5.22
N MET A 72 -5.53 -7.49 5.10
CA MET A 72 -4.84 -7.72 3.80
C MET A 72 -4.94 -6.48 2.89
N PRO A 73 -4.42 -5.33 3.32
CA PRO A 73 -4.67 -4.06 2.65
C PRO A 73 -4.01 -4.00 1.27
N LEU A 74 -4.76 -3.45 0.32
CA LEU A 74 -4.24 -3.07 -0.99
C LEU A 74 -4.11 -1.55 -1.02
N VAL A 75 -2.93 -1.08 -1.39
CA VAL A 75 -2.65 0.34 -1.60
C VAL A 75 -2.65 0.58 -3.10
N TRP A 76 -3.68 1.27 -3.55
CA TRP A 76 -3.87 1.64 -4.93
C TRP A 76 -3.16 2.97 -5.17
N ILE A 77 -2.24 2.99 -6.12
CA ILE A 77 -1.55 4.21 -6.55
C ILE A 77 -1.72 4.36 -8.06
N ASP A 78 -1.95 5.59 -8.48
CA ASP A 78 -1.96 5.99 -9.89
C ASP A 78 -1.05 7.21 -10.02
N LEU A 79 -0.17 7.19 -11.02
CA LEU A 79 0.73 8.30 -11.31
C LEU A 79 0.43 8.86 -12.69
N GLU A 80 0.51 10.18 -12.80
CA GLU A 80 0.66 10.84 -14.09
C GLU A 80 2.11 11.26 -14.26
N MET A 81 2.69 11.02 -15.44
CA MET A 81 4.10 11.30 -15.73
C MET A 81 4.25 12.09 -17.03
N THR A 82 5.44 12.67 -17.22
CA THR A 82 5.80 13.32 -18.50
C THR A 82 6.00 12.34 -19.65
N GLY A 83 6.12 11.04 -19.34
CA GLY A 83 6.34 9.96 -20.27
C GLY A 83 6.63 8.65 -19.54
N LEU A 84 7.14 7.64 -20.26
CA LEU A 84 7.37 6.28 -19.73
C LEU A 84 8.85 5.93 -19.56
N HIS A 85 9.77 6.86 -19.85
CA HIS A 85 11.20 6.65 -19.73
C HIS A 85 11.71 7.12 -18.37
N ILE A 86 11.88 6.16 -17.45
CA ILE A 86 12.28 6.44 -16.07
C ILE A 86 13.52 7.32 -15.92
N ASP A 87 14.46 7.27 -16.88
CA ASP A 87 15.70 8.03 -16.82
C ASP A 87 15.53 9.53 -17.03
N VAL A 88 14.50 9.94 -17.76
CA VAL A 88 14.30 11.33 -18.21
C VAL A 88 12.97 11.92 -17.76
N ASP A 89 11.94 11.09 -17.60
CA ASP A 89 10.59 11.51 -17.26
C ASP A 89 10.41 11.68 -15.75
N GLN A 90 9.49 12.56 -15.37
CA GLN A 90 9.20 12.93 -13.99
C GLN A 90 7.73 12.66 -13.63
N ILE A 91 7.44 12.55 -12.33
CA ILE A 91 6.08 12.41 -11.80
C ILE A 91 5.41 13.78 -11.75
N LEU A 92 4.19 13.86 -12.26
CA LEU A 92 3.34 15.06 -12.32
C LEU A 92 2.22 15.03 -11.30
N GLU A 93 1.62 13.87 -11.06
CA GLU A 93 0.52 13.67 -10.12
C GLU A 93 0.66 12.31 -9.44
N ILE A 94 0.21 12.22 -8.19
CA ILE A 94 0.06 10.97 -7.46
C ILE A 94 -1.28 10.96 -6.75
N ALA A 95 -2.06 9.91 -6.99
CA ALA A 95 -3.27 9.62 -6.25
C ALA A 95 -3.11 8.32 -5.48
N CYS A 96 -3.71 8.24 -4.28
CA CYS A 96 -3.67 7.04 -3.46
C CYS A 96 -5.05 6.70 -2.88
N VAL A 97 -5.41 5.42 -2.91
CA VAL A 97 -6.60 4.85 -2.24
C VAL A 97 -6.18 3.59 -1.51
N ILE A 98 -6.78 3.29 -0.35
CA ILE A 98 -6.56 2.04 0.37
C ILE A 98 -7.85 1.25 0.42
N THR A 99 -7.78 -0.05 0.14
CA THR A 99 -8.89 -0.97 0.32
C THR A 99 -8.51 -2.14 1.22
N ASP A 100 -9.52 -2.86 1.74
CA ASP A 100 -9.29 -4.18 2.31
C ASP A 100 -9.07 -5.21 1.19
N GLY A 101 -8.58 -6.40 1.52
CA GLY A 101 -8.26 -7.42 0.52
C GLY A 101 -9.47 -7.98 -0.24
N LYS A 102 -10.70 -7.66 0.20
CA LYS A 102 -11.95 -8.04 -0.47
C LYS A 102 -12.56 -6.91 -1.30
N LEU A 103 -11.93 -5.74 -1.33
CA LEU A 103 -12.42 -4.54 -2.02
C LEU A 103 -13.80 -4.08 -1.53
N THR A 104 -14.15 -4.36 -0.27
CA THR A 104 -15.44 -4.02 0.33
C THR A 104 -15.41 -2.68 1.07
N LYS A 105 -14.25 -2.30 1.61
CA LYS A 105 -14.01 -1.01 2.24
C LYS A 105 -12.96 -0.26 1.44
N SER A 106 -13.11 1.06 1.36
CA SER A 106 -12.13 1.96 0.77
C SER A 106 -11.99 3.24 1.59
N VAL A 107 -10.80 3.83 1.55
CA VAL A 107 -10.55 5.19 2.01
C VAL A 107 -9.73 5.93 0.97
N ASP A 108 -10.21 7.11 0.60
CA ASP A 108 -9.53 8.00 -0.33
C ASP A 108 -8.37 8.71 0.38
N GLY A 109 -7.22 8.69 -0.26
CA GLY A 109 -6.00 9.31 0.21
C GLY A 109 -5.68 10.63 -0.49
N PRO A 110 -4.41 11.06 -0.43
CA PRO A 110 -3.96 12.24 -1.13
C PRO A 110 -4.12 12.10 -2.65
N ASP A 111 -4.53 13.20 -3.28
CA ASP A 111 -4.50 13.46 -4.72
C ASP A 111 -3.67 14.73 -4.92
N LEU A 112 -2.41 14.56 -5.32
CA LEU A 112 -1.38 15.59 -5.23
C LEU A 112 -0.73 15.82 -6.58
N VAL A 113 -0.83 17.07 -7.06
CA VAL A 113 -0.06 17.54 -8.21
C VAL A 113 1.31 17.99 -7.75
N ILE A 114 2.35 17.45 -8.36
CA ILE A 114 3.74 17.68 -8.01
C ILE A 114 4.30 18.79 -8.89
N LYS A 115 5.00 19.74 -8.27
CA LYS A 115 5.68 20.81 -8.98
C LYS A 115 6.83 20.24 -9.80
N GLN A 116 6.82 20.51 -11.10
CA GLN A 116 7.93 20.24 -12.01
C GLN A 116 8.37 21.51 -12.75
N PRO A 117 9.65 21.61 -13.13
CA PRO A 117 10.14 22.74 -13.92
C PRO A 117 9.52 22.74 -15.32
N LYS A 118 9.31 23.92 -15.90
CA LYS A 118 8.67 24.05 -17.21
C LYS A 118 9.46 23.31 -18.30
N GLU A 119 10.78 23.28 -18.19
CA GLU A 119 11.67 22.59 -19.11
C GLU A 119 11.44 21.07 -19.16
N CYS A 120 10.89 20.49 -18.10
CA CYS A 120 10.48 19.08 -18.07
C CYS A 120 9.20 18.88 -18.88
N LEU A 121 8.21 19.76 -18.69
CA LEU A 121 6.94 19.74 -19.42
C LEU A 121 7.14 19.98 -20.92
N ASP A 122 8.07 20.86 -21.28
CA ASP A 122 8.38 21.18 -22.68
C ASP A 122 9.04 19.99 -23.43
N LYS A 123 9.58 19.00 -22.69
CA LYS A 123 10.20 17.77 -23.25
C LYS A 123 9.22 16.60 -23.39
N MET A 124 7.97 16.76 -22.95
CA MET A 124 6.95 15.73 -23.09
C MET A 124 6.74 15.36 -24.55
N GLY A 125 6.47 14.08 -24.80
CA GLY A 125 5.99 13.62 -26.10
C GLY A 125 4.66 14.29 -26.48
N GLU A 126 4.35 14.34 -27.77
CA GLU A 126 3.14 14.98 -28.30
C GLU A 126 1.86 14.49 -27.60
N TRP A 127 1.73 13.17 -27.41
CA TRP A 127 0.58 12.59 -26.74
C TRP A 127 0.43 13.07 -25.29
N CYS A 128 1.50 13.03 -24.49
CA CYS A 128 1.47 13.48 -23.08
C CYS A 128 1.14 14.97 -22.99
N ARG A 129 1.72 15.80 -23.88
CA ARG A 129 1.44 17.24 -23.90
C ARG A 129 -0.03 17.53 -24.17
N ASP A 130 -0.61 16.89 -25.18
CA ASP A 130 -2.00 17.13 -25.57
C ASP A 130 -2.97 16.56 -24.52
N HIS A 131 -2.67 15.38 -23.98
CA HIS A 131 -3.47 14.75 -22.92
C HIS A 131 -3.49 15.58 -21.63
N HIS A 132 -2.30 15.97 -21.15
CA HIS A 132 -2.15 16.75 -19.91
C HIS A 132 -2.61 18.20 -20.05
N ALA A 133 -2.56 18.76 -21.26
CA ALA A 133 -3.18 20.05 -21.55
C ALA A 133 -4.71 19.96 -21.54
N ALA A 134 -5.29 18.92 -22.13
CA ALA A 134 -6.74 18.73 -22.17
C ALA A 134 -7.34 18.47 -20.77
N SER A 135 -6.61 17.76 -19.90
CA SER A 135 -7.02 17.55 -18.50
C SER A 135 -6.76 18.77 -17.59
N GLY A 136 -6.00 19.76 -18.06
CA GLY A 136 -5.55 20.89 -17.25
C GLY A 136 -4.42 20.58 -16.27
N LEU A 137 -3.87 19.35 -16.30
CA LEU A 137 -2.77 18.94 -15.42
C LEU A 137 -1.53 19.80 -15.64
N THR A 138 -1.18 20.13 -16.88
CA THR A 138 -0.01 20.98 -17.19
C THR A 138 -0.05 22.32 -16.46
N GLU A 139 -1.23 22.95 -16.39
CA GLU A 139 -1.40 24.23 -15.69
C GLU A 139 -1.35 24.05 -14.17
N ARG A 140 -1.94 22.97 -13.65
CA ARG A 140 -1.88 22.63 -12.21
C ARG A 140 -0.44 22.39 -11.76
N VAL A 141 0.37 21.69 -12.56
CA VAL A 141 1.79 21.41 -12.27
C VAL A 141 2.59 22.71 -12.17
N LEU A 142 2.41 23.63 -13.13
CA LEU A 142 3.11 24.93 -13.12
C LEU A 142 2.73 25.81 -11.93
N LYS A 143 1.51 25.65 -11.39
CA LYS A 143 1.03 26.36 -10.20
C LYS A 143 1.32 25.63 -8.89
N SER A 144 1.69 24.35 -8.96
CA SER A 144 1.89 23.53 -7.76
C SER A 144 3.10 24.03 -6.97
N THR A 145 2.99 23.88 -5.65
CA THR A 145 4.06 24.15 -4.69
C THR A 145 4.52 22.89 -3.97
N VAL A 146 3.84 21.75 -4.20
CA VAL A 146 4.15 20.47 -3.57
C VAL A 146 5.38 19.87 -4.24
N THR A 147 6.41 19.57 -3.45
CA THR A 147 7.60 18.88 -3.96
C THR A 147 7.41 17.36 -3.97
N GLU A 148 8.25 16.63 -4.70
CA GLU A 148 8.24 15.15 -4.70
C GLU A 148 8.36 14.58 -3.28
N ALA A 149 9.22 15.16 -2.44
CA ALA A 149 9.40 14.75 -1.05
C ALA A 149 8.16 15.04 -0.19
N ASP A 150 7.48 16.18 -0.40
CA ASP A 150 6.24 16.49 0.32
C ASP A 150 5.12 15.52 -0.06
N ALA A 151 5.02 15.17 -1.35
CA ALA A 151 4.06 14.21 -1.84
C ALA A 151 4.34 12.80 -1.29
N GLU A 152 5.61 12.36 -1.33
CA GLU A 152 6.06 11.08 -0.78
C GLU A 152 5.67 10.96 0.70
N ASN A 153 6.00 11.97 1.52
CA ASN A 153 5.71 11.94 2.95
C ASN A 153 4.20 11.89 3.25
N GLN A 154 3.40 12.67 2.53
CA GLN A 154 1.94 12.68 2.71
C GLN A 154 1.31 11.31 2.41
N VAL A 155 1.77 10.65 1.34
CA VAL A 155 1.29 9.31 0.99
C VAL A 155 1.77 8.28 2.01
N ILE A 156 3.03 8.33 2.44
CA ILE A 156 3.56 7.45 3.49
C ILE A 156 2.75 7.57 4.79
N ASP A 157 2.47 8.80 5.23
CA ASP A 157 1.71 9.05 6.45
C ASP A 157 0.28 8.52 6.33
N PHE A 158 -0.35 8.72 5.17
CA PHE A 158 -1.65 8.17 4.86
C PHE A 158 -1.66 6.62 4.91
N VAL A 159 -0.67 5.97 4.30
CA VAL A 159 -0.55 4.50 4.29
C VAL A 159 -0.31 3.98 5.70
N LYS A 160 0.64 4.55 6.45
CA LYS A 160 0.93 4.15 7.84
C LYS A 160 -0.28 4.27 8.75
N LYS A 161 -1.07 5.34 8.58
CA LYS A 161 -2.27 5.58 9.39
C LYS A 161 -3.33 4.49 9.24
N HIS A 162 -3.48 3.89 8.06
CA HIS A 162 -4.57 2.95 7.76
C HIS A 162 -4.15 1.48 7.68
N VAL A 163 -2.89 1.20 7.33
CA VAL A 163 -2.38 -0.18 7.19
C VAL A 163 -1.93 -0.78 8.53
N GLY A 164 -1.61 0.08 9.51
CA GLY A 164 -1.14 -0.35 10.82
C GLY A 164 0.19 -1.11 10.73
N SER A 165 0.26 -2.31 11.30
CA SER A 165 1.47 -3.16 11.29
C SER A 165 1.52 -4.17 10.14
N GLN A 166 0.53 -4.18 9.24
CA GLN A 166 0.49 -5.11 8.12
C GLN A 166 1.46 -4.68 7.02
N THR A 167 1.94 -5.63 6.21
CA THR A 167 2.65 -5.32 4.97
C THR A 167 1.63 -5.17 3.84
N PRO A 168 1.44 -3.96 3.28
CA PRO A 168 0.48 -3.74 2.21
C PRO A 168 1.00 -4.29 0.87
N GLN A 169 0.08 -4.59 -0.05
CA GLN A 169 0.42 -4.85 -1.45
C GLN A 169 0.10 -3.63 -2.30
N LEU A 170 1.01 -3.29 -3.23
CA LEU A 170 0.78 -2.23 -4.20
C LEU A 170 -0.14 -2.77 -5.31
N ALA A 171 -1.19 -2.00 -5.63
CA ALA A 171 -2.22 -2.37 -6.59
C ALA A 171 -2.46 -1.24 -7.61
N GLY A 172 -2.87 -1.62 -8.83
CA GLY A 172 -3.24 -0.67 -9.88
C GLY A 172 -3.29 -1.32 -11.26
N ASN A 173 -3.58 -0.50 -12.28
CA ASN A 173 -3.53 -0.92 -13.68
C ASN A 173 -2.12 -0.69 -14.23
N SER A 174 -1.45 -1.73 -14.72
CA SER A 174 -0.07 -1.61 -15.24
C SER A 174 0.89 -1.03 -14.21
N ILE A 175 0.58 -1.26 -12.92
CA ILE A 175 1.21 -0.66 -11.74
C ILE A 175 2.71 -0.89 -11.64
N TYR A 176 3.24 -1.88 -12.37
CA TYR A 176 4.67 -2.08 -12.54
C TYR A 176 5.39 -0.80 -13.01
N MET A 177 4.80 -0.04 -13.94
CA MET A 177 5.41 1.19 -14.44
C MET A 177 5.47 2.25 -13.35
N ASP A 178 4.38 2.48 -12.64
CA ASP A 178 4.33 3.42 -11.51
C ASP A 178 5.33 3.01 -10.43
N PHE A 179 5.41 1.72 -10.12
CA PHE A 179 6.33 1.21 -9.12
C PHE A 179 7.80 1.46 -9.48
N LEU A 180 8.16 1.43 -10.78
CA LEU A 180 9.48 1.84 -11.20
C LEU A 180 9.74 3.32 -10.87
N PHE A 181 8.81 4.21 -11.22
CA PHE A 181 8.92 5.64 -10.90
C PHE A 181 9.00 5.87 -9.40
N LEU A 182 8.18 5.19 -8.60
CA LEU A 182 8.25 5.23 -7.13
C LEU A 182 9.64 4.83 -6.65
N LYS A 183 10.22 3.72 -7.15
CA LYS A 183 11.58 3.30 -6.72
C LYS A 183 12.65 4.35 -6.99
N LYS A 184 12.49 5.18 -8.02
CA LYS A 184 13.47 6.21 -8.38
C LYS A 184 13.24 7.52 -7.64
N TYR A 185 12.00 8.01 -7.62
CA TYR A 185 11.66 9.37 -7.17
C TYR A 185 11.05 9.40 -5.75
N MET A 186 10.44 8.29 -5.31
CA MET A 186 9.83 8.15 -3.99
C MET A 186 10.27 6.83 -3.31
N PRO A 187 11.58 6.63 -3.08
CA PRO A 187 12.13 5.35 -2.66
C PRO A 187 11.68 4.91 -1.26
N SER A 188 11.37 5.84 -0.36
CA SER A 188 10.87 5.53 0.98
C SER A 188 9.45 4.99 0.94
N LEU A 189 8.61 5.53 0.05
CA LEU A 189 7.28 5.00 -0.22
C LEU A 189 7.36 3.62 -0.89
N ALA A 190 8.21 3.49 -1.93
CA ALA A 190 8.41 2.22 -2.62
C ALA A 190 8.86 1.08 -1.67
N ALA A 191 9.67 1.41 -0.66
CA ALA A 191 10.15 0.44 0.33
C ALA A 191 9.05 -0.12 1.25
N MET A 192 7.86 0.48 1.29
CA MET A 192 6.72 -0.06 2.04
C MET A 192 6.10 -1.30 1.38
N PHE A 193 6.37 -1.52 0.08
CA PHE A 193 5.73 -2.55 -0.72
C PHE A 193 6.66 -3.72 -1.02
N SER A 194 6.06 -4.88 -1.24
CA SER A 194 6.75 -6.05 -1.77
C SER A 194 7.13 -5.87 -3.25
N HIS A 195 7.99 -6.75 -3.75
CA HIS A 195 8.22 -6.90 -5.19
C HIS A 195 7.04 -7.57 -5.93
N VAL A 196 6.15 -8.23 -5.18
CA VAL A 196 4.90 -8.78 -5.69
C VAL A 196 3.88 -7.64 -5.80
N LEU A 197 3.19 -7.57 -6.93
CA LEU A 197 2.23 -6.50 -7.25
C LEU A 197 0.87 -7.10 -7.58
N VAL A 198 -0.19 -6.37 -7.26
CA VAL A 198 -1.55 -6.66 -7.74
C VAL A 198 -1.81 -5.85 -9.00
N ASP A 199 -1.39 -6.39 -10.15
CA ASP A 199 -1.55 -5.73 -11.45
C ASP A 199 -2.83 -6.17 -12.15
N VAL A 200 -3.81 -5.27 -12.18
CA VAL A 200 -5.12 -5.52 -12.79
C VAL A 200 -5.01 -5.72 -14.31
N SER A 201 -4.04 -5.09 -14.97
CA SER A 201 -3.80 -5.27 -16.41
C SER A 201 -3.39 -6.72 -16.74
N SER A 202 -2.65 -7.37 -15.83
CA SER A 202 -2.31 -8.80 -15.98
C SER A 202 -3.56 -9.68 -15.95
N ILE A 203 -4.46 -9.42 -14.99
CA ILE A 203 -5.75 -10.13 -14.90
C ILE A 203 -6.60 -9.86 -16.14
N MET A 204 -6.70 -8.60 -16.57
CA MET A 204 -7.47 -8.20 -17.75
C MET A 204 -6.96 -8.87 -19.02
N ALA A 205 -5.64 -8.97 -19.20
CA ALA A 205 -5.02 -9.65 -20.33
C ALA A 205 -5.36 -11.14 -20.38
N LEU A 206 -5.47 -11.82 -19.23
CA LEU A 206 -5.92 -13.21 -19.13
C LEU A 206 -7.42 -13.32 -19.40
N CYS A 207 -8.25 -12.46 -18.80
CA CYS A 207 -9.69 -12.45 -19.00
C CYS A 207 -10.07 -12.33 -20.48
N ILE A 208 -9.42 -11.43 -21.23
CA ILE A 208 -9.69 -11.25 -22.67
C ILE A 208 -9.40 -12.52 -23.48
N ARG A 209 -8.40 -13.32 -23.07
CA ARG A 209 -7.98 -14.53 -23.78
C ARG A 209 -8.76 -15.78 -23.37
N TRP A 210 -9.03 -15.93 -22.08
CA TRP A 210 -9.70 -17.10 -21.52
C TRP A 210 -11.21 -16.98 -21.55
N PHE A 211 -11.73 -15.74 -21.48
CA PHE A 211 -13.16 -15.43 -21.53
C PHE A 211 -13.43 -14.36 -22.61
N PRO A 212 -13.12 -14.63 -23.89
CA PRO A 212 -13.41 -13.68 -24.96
C PRO A 212 -14.92 -13.45 -25.02
N LYS A 213 -15.33 -12.17 -25.08
CA LYS A 213 -16.71 -11.83 -25.36
C LYS A 213 -17.00 -12.22 -26.82
N GLY A 214 -17.54 -13.41 -27.02
CA GLY A 214 -17.95 -13.87 -28.34
C GLY A 214 -19.02 -12.94 -28.92
N ASN A 215 -18.90 -12.60 -30.20
CA ASN A 215 -20.06 -12.19 -30.98
C ASN A 215 -21.01 -13.40 -30.99
N ALA A 216 -22.16 -13.28 -30.34
CA ALA A 216 -23.24 -14.25 -30.45
C ALA A 216 -23.84 -14.17 -31.87
N SER A 217 -23.17 -14.75 -32.86
CA SER A 217 -23.68 -14.84 -34.23
C SER A 217 -23.10 -16.00 -35.03
N ASP A 218 -22.88 -17.16 -34.40
CA ASP A 218 -22.60 -18.41 -35.10
C ASP A 218 -23.35 -19.57 -34.42
N THR A 219 -24.68 -19.47 -34.36
CA THR A 219 -25.56 -20.64 -34.22
C THR A 219 -26.97 -20.27 -34.69
N ILE A 220 -27.26 -20.41 -35.99
CA ILE A 220 -28.48 -21.05 -36.54
C ILE A 220 -28.09 -21.69 -37.87
#